data_AF-A0A2S4HFF2-F1
#
_entry.id   AF-A0A2S4HFF2-F1
#
_cell.length_a   1.000
_cell.length_b   1.000
_cell.length_c   1.000
_cell.angle_alpha   90.00
_cell.angle_beta   90.00
_cell.angle_gamma   90.00
#
_symmetry.space_group_name_H-M   'P 1'
#
loop_
_entity.id
_entity.type
_entity.pdbx_description
1 polymer ?
#
loop_
_entity_poly.entity_id
_entity_poly.type
_entity_poly.pdbx_seq_one_letter_code
_entity_poly.pdbx_strand_id
1 'polypeptide(L)'
;MSTVAEAPSTVLANIILPLSKSGLLLPNSAVAEVILAGQLSSAVSSPFLLGYMTWREQEIPLISFEGLLSGSLPDDLPLRQMAILHGITNRQKMPFFGLVLSGVPRMLRLRASDITPLDVEANPLIHSHVRAGDMALMIPDWDALEQEILAAL
;
A
#
# COMPACT_ATOMS: atom_id res chain seq x y z
N MET A 1 12.34 7.21 -43.22
CA MET A 1 12.97 6.31 -42.24
C MET A 1 12.56 6.80 -40.86
N SER A 2 11.70 6.04 -40.19
CA SER A 2 11.10 6.43 -38.91
C SER A 2 12.13 6.32 -37.79
N THR A 3 12.43 7.44 -37.12
CA THR A 3 13.13 7.45 -35.83
C THR A 3 12.16 6.90 -34.79
N VAL A 4 12.46 5.72 -34.27
CA VAL A 4 11.81 5.18 -33.08
C VAL A 4 12.29 6.05 -31.92
N ALA A 5 11.37 6.80 -31.32
CA ALA A 5 11.64 7.50 -30.07
C ALA A 5 11.92 6.44 -28.99
N GLU A 6 13.17 6.35 -28.51
CA GLU A 6 13.47 5.70 -27.24
C GLU A 6 12.66 6.43 -26.17
N ALA A 7 11.61 5.78 -25.66
CA ALA A 7 10.95 6.25 -24.45
C ALA A 7 12.02 6.27 -23.34
N PRO A 8 12.12 7.37 -22.56
CA PRO A 8 13.13 7.46 -21.51
C PRO A 8 12.96 6.26 -20.58
N SER A 9 14.00 5.43 -20.45
CA SER A 9 14.06 4.29 -19.54
C SER A 9 14.27 4.78 -18.11
N THR A 10 13.33 5.60 -17.64
CA THR A 10 13.33 6.18 -16.30
C THR A 10 13.22 5.05 -15.28
N VAL A 11 14.30 4.87 -14.53
CA VAL A 11 14.32 3.96 -13.38
C VAL A 11 13.58 4.66 -12.24
N LEU A 12 12.47 4.08 -11.79
CA LEU A 12 11.72 4.58 -10.65
C LEU A 12 12.17 3.87 -9.38
N ALA A 13 12.34 4.65 -8.31
CA ALA A 13 12.56 4.10 -6.98
C ALA A 13 11.21 3.68 -6.39
N ASN A 14 11.05 2.37 -6.24
CA ASN A 14 9.85 1.74 -5.73
C ASN A 14 10.15 1.05 -4.40
N ILE A 15 9.09 0.77 -3.67
CA ILE A 15 9.12 0.02 -2.44
C ILE A 15 8.05 -1.06 -2.51
N ILE A 16 8.42 -2.28 -2.12
CA ILE A 16 7.49 -3.37 -1.89
C ILE A 16 7.08 -3.34 -0.42
N LEU A 17 5.78 -3.22 -0.18
CA LEU A 17 5.18 -3.40 1.12
C LEU A 17 4.64 -4.83 1.23
N PRO A 18 5.25 -5.71 2.04
CA PRO A 18 4.83 -7.11 2.11
C PRO A 18 3.50 -7.26 2.85
N LEU A 19 2.61 -8.04 2.25
CA LEU A 19 1.35 -8.52 2.82
C LEU A 19 1.44 -10.04 3.07
N SER A 20 0.44 -10.68 3.65
CA SER A 20 0.55 -12.11 4.00
C SER A 20 0.59 -13.02 2.77
N LYS A 21 -0.19 -12.70 1.71
CA LYS A 21 -0.24 -13.49 0.46
C LYS A 21 0.55 -12.92 -0.72
N SER A 22 0.87 -11.62 -0.70
CA SER A 22 1.47 -10.89 -1.83
C SER A 22 2.22 -9.65 -1.31
N GLY A 23 2.54 -8.69 -2.17
CA GLY A 23 3.08 -7.38 -1.78
C GLY A 23 2.50 -6.25 -2.61
N LEU A 24 2.44 -5.06 -2.02
CA LEU A 24 2.10 -3.84 -2.75
C LEU A 24 3.36 -3.23 -3.35
N LEU A 25 3.30 -2.88 -4.63
CA LEU A 25 4.34 -2.11 -5.29
C LEU A 25 3.93 -0.65 -5.32
N LEU A 26 4.71 0.21 -4.67
CA LEU A 26 4.44 1.63 -4.58
C LEU A 26 5.68 2.45 -4.95
N PRO A 27 5.51 3.69 -5.44
CA PRO A 27 6.61 4.62 -5.49
C PRO A 27 7.11 4.89 -4.08
N ASN A 28 8.43 5.01 -3.90
CA ASN A 28 9.01 5.26 -2.57
C ASN A 28 8.44 6.56 -1.93
N SER A 29 8.09 7.55 -2.75
CA SER A 29 7.48 8.81 -2.29
C SER A 29 6.08 8.67 -1.69
N ALA A 30 5.38 7.54 -1.87
CA ALA A 30 4.11 7.28 -1.21
C ALA A 30 4.29 6.90 0.26
N VAL A 31 5.46 6.40 0.64
CA VAL A 31 5.77 5.98 2.00
C VAL A 31 6.47 7.12 2.74
N ALA A 32 5.82 7.63 3.77
CA ALA A 32 6.38 8.66 4.64
C ALA A 32 7.42 8.07 5.60
N GLU A 33 7.12 6.92 6.19
CA GLU A 33 7.97 6.27 7.18
C GLU A 33 7.61 4.78 7.31
N VAL A 34 8.55 3.95 7.75
CA VAL A 34 8.28 2.57 8.15
C VAL A 34 8.65 2.45 9.61
N ILE A 35 7.69 2.05 10.44
CA ILE A 35 7.83 2.00 11.89
C ILE A 35 7.43 0.63 12.44
N LEU A 36 7.91 0.32 13.64
CA LEU A 36 7.43 -0.84 14.37
C LEU A 36 6.05 -0.58 14.96
N ALA A 37 5.27 -1.64 15.13
CA ALA A 37 3.94 -1.56 15.74
C ALA A 37 3.99 -0.91 17.12
N GLY A 38 3.19 0.14 17.28
CA GLY A 38 2.98 0.84 18.54
C GLY A 38 1.70 0.38 19.23
N GLN A 39 1.33 1.10 20.30
CA GLN A 39 0.02 0.92 20.92
C GLN A 39 -1.07 1.53 20.03
N LEU A 40 -2.17 0.79 19.85
CA LEU A 40 -3.36 1.26 19.16
C LEU A 40 -4.34 1.84 20.19
N SER A 41 -4.89 3.02 19.92
CA SER A 41 -5.75 3.76 20.85
C SER A 41 -7.22 3.30 20.82
N SER A 42 -7.64 2.52 19.83
CA SER A 42 -9.01 1.98 19.74
C SER A 42 -9.09 0.87 18.70
N ALA A 43 -9.91 -0.17 18.89
CA ALA A 43 -10.24 -1.11 17.82
C ALA A 43 -11.59 -0.71 17.22
N VAL A 44 -11.62 -0.40 15.92
CA VAL A 44 -12.86 -0.02 15.23
C VAL A 44 -13.54 -1.28 14.71
N SER A 45 -14.88 -1.31 14.69
CA SER A 45 -15.66 -2.46 14.21
C SER A 45 -15.65 -2.63 12.68
N SER A 46 -14.61 -2.15 12.00
CA SER A 46 -14.47 -2.27 10.55
C SER A 46 -13.60 -3.48 10.22
N PRO A 47 -13.89 -4.19 9.13
CA PRO A 47 -13.16 -5.39 8.73
C PRO A 47 -11.70 -5.13 8.30
N PHE A 48 -11.28 -3.87 8.25
CA PHE A 48 -9.93 -3.48 7.86
C PHE A 48 -9.28 -2.42 8.75
N LEU A 49 -10.06 -1.60 9.46
CA LEU A 49 -9.53 -0.56 10.32
C LEU A 49 -9.20 -1.15 11.70
N LEU A 50 -7.91 -1.26 11.97
CA LEU A 50 -7.40 -1.86 13.20
C LEU A 50 -7.48 -0.91 14.37
N GLY A 51 -7.51 0.39 14.08
CA GLY A 51 -7.54 1.42 15.07
C GLY A 51 -6.89 2.71 14.65
N TYR A 52 -6.56 3.51 15.66
CA TYR A 52 -5.77 4.72 15.53
C TYR A 52 -4.45 4.56 16.25
N MET A 53 -3.44 5.27 15.78
CA MET A 53 -2.15 5.36 16.44
C MET A 53 -1.59 6.77 16.35
N THR A 54 -0.75 7.16 17.31
CA THR A 54 -0.06 8.45 17.28
C THR A 54 1.25 8.33 16.51
N TRP A 55 1.41 9.12 15.46
CA TRP A 55 2.65 9.27 14.69
C TRP A 55 2.98 10.76 14.55
N ARG A 56 4.18 11.17 15.03
CA ARG A 56 4.64 12.57 15.04
C ARG A 56 3.60 13.56 15.56
N GLU A 57 3.00 13.24 16.71
CA GLU A 57 1.96 14.04 17.39
C GLU A 57 0.59 14.09 16.67
N GLN A 58 0.43 13.35 15.57
CA GLN A 58 -0.83 13.24 14.86
C GLN A 58 -1.47 11.86 15.08
N GLU A 59 -2.77 11.80 15.34
CA GLU A 59 -3.50 10.53 15.24
C GLU A 59 -3.73 10.17 13.77
N ILE A 60 -3.36 8.95 13.42
CA ILE A 60 -3.55 8.39 12.09
C ILE A 60 -4.28 7.05 12.19
N PRO A 61 -5.18 6.74 11.24
CA PRO A 61 -5.81 5.43 11.19
C PRO A 61 -4.79 4.38 10.74
N LEU A 62 -4.85 3.19 11.33
CA LEU A 62 -4.07 2.03 10.95
C LEU A 62 -4.98 0.98 10.31
N ILE A 63 -4.67 0.58 9.09
CA ILE A 63 -5.48 -0.34 8.30
C ILE A 63 -4.74 -1.63 7.95
N SER A 64 -5.51 -2.66 7.64
CA SER A 64 -5.07 -3.88 6.98
C SER A 64 -5.54 -3.87 5.53
N PHE A 65 -4.61 -3.87 4.57
CA PHE A 65 -4.97 -3.97 3.15
C PHE A 65 -5.65 -5.30 2.83
N GLU A 66 -5.27 -6.37 3.51
CA GLU A 66 -5.90 -7.68 3.34
C GLU A 66 -7.34 -7.70 3.86
N GLY A 67 -7.59 -6.98 4.96
CA GLY A 67 -8.94 -6.74 5.46
C GLY A 67 -9.80 -5.95 4.46
N LEU A 68 -9.22 -4.94 3.80
CA LEU A 68 -9.89 -4.17 2.76
C LEU A 68 -10.26 -5.04 1.55
N LEU A 69 -9.34 -5.91 1.11
CA LEU A 69 -9.58 -6.78 -0.05
C LEU A 69 -10.57 -7.91 0.23
N SER A 70 -10.48 -8.53 1.40
CA SER A 70 -11.24 -9.75 1.72
C SER A 70 -12.51 -9.51 2.54
N GLY A 71 -12.67 -8.31 3.12
CA GLY A 71 -13.78 -7.99 4.02
C GLY A 71 -13.66 -8.64 5.40
N SER A 72 -12.50 -9.21 5.75
CA SER A 72 -12.22 -9.80 7.06
C SER A 72 -10.76 -9.63 7.44
N LEU A 73 -10.48 -9.34 8.72
CA LEU A 73 -9.11 -9.35 9.22
C LEU A 73 -8.56 -10.79 9.28
N PRO A 74 -7.28 -11.00 8.91
CA PRO A 74 -6.60 -12.27 9.16
C PRO A 74 -6.56 -12.58 10.66
N ASP A 75 -6.79 -13.85 11.04
CA ASP A 75 -6.75 -14.30 12.45
C ASP A 75 -5.37 -14.07 13.10
N ASP A 76 -4.30 -14.18 12.32
CA ASP A 76 -2.91 -13.91 12.72
C ASP A 76 -2.36 -12.72 11.94
N LEU A 77 -2.95 -11.53 12.14
CA LEU A 77 -2.41 -10.31 11.55
C LEU A 77 -1.17 -9.88 12.36
N PRO A 78 0.05 -9.95 11.80
CA PRO A 78 1.25 -9.62 12.55
C PRO A 78 1.37 -8.09 12.72
N LEU A 79 0.94 -7.57 13.86
CA LEU A 79 1.17 -6.19 14.28
C LEU A 79 2.63 -6.01 14.70
N ARG A 80 3.57 -6.06 13.75
CA ARG A 80 5.00 -5.87 14.00
C ARG A 80 5.58 -4.68 13.24
N GLN A 81 5.19 -4.52 11.98
CA GLN A 81 5.69 -3.46 11.11
C GLN A 81 4.53 -2.77 10.41
N MET A 82 4.68 -1.46 10.24
CA MET A 82 3.67 -0.62 9.62
C MET A 82 4.36 0.37 8.69
N ALA A 83 3.79 0.56 7.51
CA ALA A 83 4.15 1.65 6.62
C ALA A 83 3.20 2.83 6.89
N ILE A 84 3.76 4.00 7.16
CA ILE A 84 3.01 5.25 7.15
C ILE A 84 3.01 5.76 5.71
N LEU A 85 1.82 5.92 5.16
CA LEU A 85 1.57 6.30 3.79
C LEU A 85 1.03 7.73 3.72
N HIS A 86 1.37 8.45 2.66
CA HIS A 86 0.86 9.78 2.40
C HIS A 86 -0.54 9.72 1.78
N GLY A 87 -1.48 10.45 2.35
CA GLY A 87 -2.68 10.82 1.61
C GLY A 87 -2.32 11.70 0.40
N ILE A 88 -2.85 11.34 -0.77
CA ILE A 88 -2.67 12.01 -2.05
C ILE A 88 -3.94 12.80 -2.37
N THR A 89 -5.09 12.14 -2.42
CA THR A 89 -6.32 12.72 -3.02
C THR A 89 -7.12 13.51 -2.00
N ASN A 90 -7.22 13.00 -0.78
CA ASN A 90 -7.98 13.59 0.31
C ASN A 90 -7.06 14.06 1.44
N ARG A 91 -5.89 14.59 1.10
CA ARG A 91 -4.83 14.98 2.05
C ARG A 91 -5.30 15.94 3.15
N GLN A 92 -6.33 16.75 2.90
CA GLN A 92 -6.92 17.64 3.92
C GLN A 92 -7.63 16.88 5.04
N LYS A 93 -8.28 15.75 4.72
CA LYS A 93 -9.01 14.92 5.68
C LYS A 93 -8.14 13.83 6.29
N MET A 94 -7.31 13.22 5.46
CA MET A 94 -6.40 12.15 5.84
C MET A 94 -5.04 12.39 5.19
N PRO A 95 -4.17 13.21 5.81
CA PRO A 95 -2.85 13.51 5.26
C PRO A 95 -1.92 12.29 5.32
N PHE A 96 -2.18 11.39 6.27
CA PHE A 96 -1.41 10.18 6.50
C PHE A 96 -2.31 9.06 7.02
N PHE A 97 -1.96 7.83 6.68
CA PHE A 97 -2.56 6.62 7.24
C PHE A 97 -1.49 5.53 7.37
N GLY A 98 -1.67 4.65 8.33
CA GLY A 98 -0.82 3.50 8.54
C GLY A 98 -1.36 2.28 7.81
N LEU A 99 -0.45 1.45 7.30
CA LEU A 99 -0.73 0.14 6.75
C LEU A 99 0.08 -0.93 7.50
N VAL A 100 -0.58 -1.95 8.04
CA VAL A 100 0.11 -3.11 8.61
C VAL A 100 0.79 -3.94 7.53
N LEU A 101 2.01 -4.39 7.84
CA LEU A 101 2.85 -5.19 6.98
C LEU A 101 3.12 -6.56 7.60
N SER A 102 3.18 -7.59 6.76
CA SER A 102 3.56 -8.95 7.18
C SER A 102 5.06 -9.11 7.44
N GLY A 103 5.88 -8.13 7.01
CA GLY A 103 7.32 -8.20 7.08
C GLY A 103 8.02 -6.88 6.76
N VAL A 104 9.31 -6.96 6.47
CA VAL A 104 10.15 -5.77 6.19
C VAL A 104 9.97 -5.31 4.74
N PRO A 105 9.65 -4.02 4.50
CA PRO A 105 9.64 -3.45 3.16
C PRO A 105 10.95 -3.62 2.41
N ARG A 106 10.85 -3.81 1.09
CA ARG A 106 12.01 -3.98 0.21
C ARG A 106 12.06 -2.86 -0.81
N MET A 107 13.14 -2.10 -0.81
CA MET A 107 13.38 -1.09 -1.83
C MET A 107 13.82 -1.76 -3.13
N LEU A 108 13.20 -1.36 -4.24
CA LEU A 108 13.54 -1.84 -5.57
C LEU A 108 13.67 -0.68 -6.55
N ARG A 109 14.56 -0.83 -7.52
CA ARG A 109 14.65 0.06 -8.67
C ARG A 109 14.16 -0.70 -9.87
N LEU A 110 13.00 -0.30 -10.39
CA LEU A 110 12.36 -0.95 -11.52
C LEU A 110 12.20 0.04 -12.66
N ARG A 111 12.43 -0.42 -13.88
CA ARG A 111 12.02 0.24 -15.11
C ARG A 111 10.63 -0.27 -15.49
N ALA A 112 9.93 0.47 -16.34
CA ALA A 112 8.66 0.01 -16.90
C ALA A 112 8.80 -1.34 -17.64
N SER A 113 9.96 -1.61 -18.25
CA SER A 113 10.27 -2.89 -18.91
C SER A 113 10.43 -4.07 -17.95
N ASP A 114 10.67 -3.81 -16.67
CA ASP A 114 10.91 -4.86 -15.67
C ASP A 114 9.60 -5.36 -15.04
N ILE A 115 8.48 -4.71 -15.39
CA ILE A 115 7.15 -4.94 -14.84
C ILE A 115 6.27 -5.50 -15.95
N THR A 116 5.74 -6.70 -15.75
CA THR A 116 4.79 -7.32 -16.68
C THR A 116 3.40 -7.35 -16.06
N PRO A 117 2.36 -6.78 -16.69
CA PRO A 117 1.00 -6.90 -16.21
C PRO A 117 0.55 -8.36 -16.12
N LEU A 118 -0.20 -8.69 -15.09
CA LEU A 118 -0.84 -9.99 -14.92
C LEU A 118 -2.33 -9.84 -15.19
N ASP A 119 -2.87 -10.76 -15.98
CA ASP A 119 -4.30 -10.86 -16.24
C ASP A 119 -4.95 -11.61 -15.08
N VAL A 120 -5.43 -10.85 -14.10
CA VAL A 120 -6.07 -11.30 -12.87
C VAL A 120 -7.42 -10.59 -12.77
N GLU A 121 -8.36 -11.19 -12.07
CA GLU A 121 -9.68 -10.60 -11.82
C GLU A 121 -9.56 -9.16 -11.28
N ALA A 122 -10.35 -8.27 -11.86
CA ALA A 122 -10.34 -6.86 -11.50
C ALA A 122 -10.85 -6.68 -10.07
N ASN A 123 -10.16 -5.85 -9.30
CA ASN A 123 -10.58 -5.44 -7.96
C ASN A 123 -10.59 -3.91 -7.92
N PRO A 124 -11.64 -3.25 -7.42
CA PRO A 124 -11.73 -1.79 -7.39
C PRO A 124 -10.60 -1.13 -6.59
N LEU A 125 -9.98 -1.84 -5.64
CA LEU A 125 -8.86 -1.35 -4.83
C LEU A 125 -7.49 -1.61 -5.46
N ILE A 126 -7.44 -2.32 -6.58
CA ILE A 126 -6.20 -2.70 -7.25
C ILE A 126 -6.23 -2.16 -8.67
N HIS A 127 -5.38 -1.17 -8.92
CA HIS A 127 -5.19 -0.60 -10.25
C HIS A 127 -4.62 -1.63 -11.23
N SER A 128 -3.64 -2.44 -10.81
CA SER A 128 -3.05 -3.49 -11.64
C SER A 128 -2.35 -4.56 -10.82
N HIS A 129 -2.45 -5.81 -11.27
CA HIS A 129 -1.57 -6.88 -10.82
C HIS A 129 -0.37 -6.93 -11.75
N VAL A 130 0.83 -7.01 -11.19
CA VAL A 130 2.06 -7.00 -11.97
C VAL A 130 3.03 -8.05 -11.47
N ARG A 131 3.92 -8.49 -12.36
CA ARG A 131 5.06 -9.34 -12.04
C ARG A 131 6.34 -8.55 -12.23
N ALA A 132 7.16 -8.50 -11.19
CA ALA A 132 8.51 -7.95 -11.22
C ALA A 132 9.51 -9.07 -10.88
N GLY A 133 10.24 -9.56 -11.87
CA GLY A 133 11.02 -10.79 -11.74
C GLY A 133 10.12 -11.99 -11.44
N ASP A 134 10.37 -12.69 -10.33
CA ASP A 134 9.57 -13.85 -9.90
C ASP A 134 8.45 -13.48 -8.91
N MET A 135 8.31 -12.20 -8.55
CA MET A 135 7.34 -11.74 -7.57
C MET A 135 6.06 -11.24 -8.25
N ALA A 136 4.91 -11.78 -7.86
CA ALA A 136 3.62 -11.18 -8.16
C ALA A 136 3.32 -10.09 -7.12
N LEU A 137 2.98 -8.89 -7.58
CA LEU A 137 2.76 -7.70 -6.79
C LEU A 137 1.47 -7.01 -7.24
N MET A 138 0.93 -6.17 -6.37
CA MET A 138 -0.28 -5.39 -6.65
C MET A 138 0.05 -3.91 -6.60
N ILE A 139 -0.41 -3.16 -7.59
CA ILE A 139 -0.41 -1.70 -7.57
C ILE A 139 -1.79 -1.29 -7.08
N PRO A 140 -1.93 -0.73 -5.87
CA PRO A 140 -3.23 -0.33 -5.36
C PRO A 140 -3.76 0.89 -6.11
N ASP A 141 -5.08 0.97 -6.24
CA ASP A 141 -5.75 2.20 -6.67
C ASP A 141 -5.84 3.14 -5.47
N TRP A 142 -5.10 4.25 -5.53
CA TRP A 142 -4.95 5.15 -4.39
C TRP A 142 -6.24 5.93 -4.09
N ASP A 143 -7.01 6.29 -5.12
CA ASP A 143 -8.25 7.03 -4.96
C ASP A 143 -9.31 6.15 -4.31
N ALA A 144 -9.48 4.93 -4.81
CA ALA A 144 -10.42 3.97 -4.24
C ALA A 144 -10.03 3.57 -2.81
N LEU A 145 -8.73 3.34 -2.57
CA LEU A 145 -8.20 3.04 -1.23
C LEU A 145 -8.54 4.15 -0.22
N GLU A 146 -8.26 5.41 -0.55
CA GLU A 146 -8.56 6.51 0.36
C GLU A 146 -10.06 6.68 0.62
N GLN A 147 -10.90 6.48 -0.39
CA GLN A 147 -12.35 6.57 -0.24
C GLN A 147 -12.89 5.53 0.74
N GLU A 148 -12.46 4.26 0.62
CA GLU A 148 -12.87 3.20 1.55
C GLU A 148 -12.41 3.50 2.98
N ILE A 149 -11.16 3.95 3.14
CA ILE A 149 -10.64 4.29 4.47
C ILE A 149 -11.47 5.43 5.07
N LEU A 150 -11.66 6.53 4.33
CA LEU A 150 -12.43 7.69 4.79
C LEU A 150 -13.90 7.39 5.07
N ALA A 151 -14.50 6.41 4.38
CA ALA A 151 -15.87 5.99 4.64
C ALA A 151 -16.00 5.23 5.98
N ALA A 152 -14.90 4.69 6.50
CA ALA A 152 -14.85 3.96 7.77
C ALA A 152 -14.28 4.78 8.95
N LEU A 153 -13.75 5.99 8.71
CA LEU A 153 -13.33 6.93 9.76
C LEU A 153 -14.54 7.70 10.32
#